data_AF-A0A7J5EAJ7-F1
#
_entry.id   AF-A0A7J5EAJ7-F1
#
_cell.length_a   1.000
_cell.length_b   1.000
_cell.length_c   1.000
_cell.angle_alpha   90.00
_cell.angle_beta   90.00
_cell.angle_gamma   90.00
#
_symmetry.space_group_name_H-M   'P 1'
#
loop_
_entity.id
_entity.type
_entity.pdbx_description
1 polymer ?
#
loop_
_entity_poly.entity_id
_entity_poly.type
_entity_poly.pdbx_seq_one_letter_code
_entity_poly.pdbx_strand_id
1 'polypeptide(L)' 'VRQGDVIGFVGSTGLSSGPHVDLRFWKNGKLVNFLKEEFPSSKPINEKYRDEFLKIREELNSKLFPESIPSVIARI' A
#
# COMPACT_ATOMS: atom_id res chain seq x y z
N VAL A 1 -8.82 -1.60 -3.67
CA VAL A 1 -8.16 -0.33 -3.31
C VAL A 1 -6.68 -0.59 -3.14
N ARG A 2 -5.83 0.34 -3.53
CA ARG A 2 -4.37 0.29 -3.37
C ARG A 2 -3.93 1.22 -2.27
N GLN A 3 -2.73 0.98 -1.74
CA GLN A 3 -2.14 1.92 -0.80
C GLN A 3 -1.97 3.28 -1.48
N GLY A 4 -2.50 4.33 -0.86
CA GLY A 4 -2.50 5.70 -1.39
C GLY A 4 -3.77 6.11 -2.14
N ASP A 5 -4.66 5.16 -2.47
CA ASP A 5 -5.94 5.52 -3.08
C ASP A 5 -6.83 6.27 -2.08
N VAL A 6 -7.49 7.34 -2.55
CA VAL A 6 -8.51 8.05 -1.76
C VAL A 6 -9.77 7.20 -1.73
N ILE A 7 -10.21 6.82 -0.53
CA ILE A 7 -11.39 5.96 -0.32
C ILE A 7 -12.54 6.67 0.41
N GLY A 8 -12.38 7.94 0.76
CA GLY A 8 -13.40 8.73 1.46
C GLY A 8 -12.85 10.02 2.06
N PHE A 9 -13.74 10.78 2.70
CA PHE A 9 -13.44 12.06 3.35
C PHE A 9 -13.89 12.03 4.82
N VAL A 10 -13.29 12.89 5.64
CA VAL A 10 -13.62 13.02 7.07
C VAL A 10 -15.06 13.48 7.24
N GLY A 11 -15.75 12.92 8.24
CA GLY A 11 -17.11 13.29 8.57
C GLY A 11 -17.41 13.10 10.06
N SER A 12 -18.69 13.23 10.43
CA SER A 12 -19.19 13.05 11.81
C SER A 12 -20.50 12.26 11.84
N THR A 13 -20.72 11.40 10.86
CA THR A 13 -21.90 10.52 10.80
C THR A 13 -21.85 9.43 11.88
N GLY A 14 -23.01 9.06 12.43
CA GLY A 14 -23.12 8.06 13.51
C GLY A 14 -23.03 8.70 14.91
N LEU A 15 -22.68 7.89 15.92
CA LEU A 15 -22.43 8.40 17.27
C LEU A 15 -21.03 9.05 17.31
N SER A 16 -20.99 10.36 17.14
CA SER A 16 -19.75 11.12 17.03
C SER A 16 -19.87 12.45 17.78
N SER A 17 -18.79 12.86 18.45
CA SER A 17 -18.70 14.16 19.13
C SER A 17 -18.16 15.29 18.24
N GLY A 18 -17.65 14.95 17.04
CA GLY A 18 -17.10 15.91 16.08
C GLY A 18 -16.41 15.24 14.89
N PRO A 19 -15.97 15.99 13.87
CA PRO A 19 -15.39 15.42 12.65
C PRO A 19 -14.05 14.71 12.89
N HIS A 20 -14.01 13.40 12.65
CA HIS A 20 -12.80 12.58 12.78
C HIS A 20 -12.90 11.29 11.96
N VAL A 21 -11.82 10.50 11.94
CA VAL A 21 -11.77 9.15 11.34
C VAL A 21 -11.57 8.13 12.44
N ASP A 22 -12.53 7.21 12.59
CA ASP A 22 -12.37 6.01 13.42
C ASP A 22 -11.68 4.91 12.60
N LEU A 23 -10.37 4.79 12.76
CA LEU A 23 -9.53 3.82 12.06
C LEU A 23 -9.35 2.56 12.91
N ARG A 24 -9.92 1.44 12.45
CA ARG A 24 -9.87 0.14 13.13
C ARG A 24 -9.19 -0.93 12.29
N PHE A 25 -8.36 -1.73 12.94
CA PHE A 25 -7.65 -2.84 12.31
C PHE A 25 -8.18 -4.17 12.85
N TRP A 26 -8.46 -5.09 11.92
CA TRP A 26 -8.88 -6.45 12.22
C TRP A 26 -7.84 -7.43 11.71
N LYS A 27 -7.35 -8.31 12.57
CA LYS A 27 -6.43 -9.40 12.22
C LYS A 27 -7.00 -10.70 12.75
N ASN A 28 -7.25 -11.66 11.85
CA ASN A 28 -7.85 -12.95 12.19
C ASN A 28 -9.14 -12.82 13.04
N GLY A 29 -10.00 -11.85 12.70
CA GLY A 29 -11.26 -11.61 13.39
C GLY A 29 -11.15 -10.90 14.75
N LYS A 30 -9.99 -10.35 15.11
CA LYS A 30 -9.80 -9.58 16.36
C LYS A 30 -9.36 -8.14 16.08
N LEU A 31 -9.86 -7.21 16.88
CA LEU A 31 -9.39 -5.82 16.92
C LEU A 31 -7.96 -5.78 17.46
N VAL A 32 -7.05 -5.18 16.70
CA VAL A 32 -5.64 -5.02 17.07
C VAL A 32 -5.27 -3.55 17.16
N ASN A 33 -4.30 -3.24 18.01
CA ASN A 33 -3.75 -1.89 18.11
C ASN A 33 -2.75 -1.66 16.98
N PHE A 34 -3.17 -0.90 15.97
CA PHE A 34 -2.38 -0.62 14.77
C PHE A 34 -1.04 0.08 15.06
N LEU A 35 -0.93 0.85 16.15
CA LEU A 35 0.31 1.52 16.53
C LEU A 35 1.40 0.56 17.00
N LYS A 36 1.03 -0.69 17.31
CA LYS A 36 1.94 -1.74 17.76
C LYS A 36 2.20 -2.80 16.69
N GLU A 37 1.58 -2.68 15.52
CA GLU A 37 1.79 -3.62 14.43
C GLU A 37 3.06 -3.25 13.65
N GLU A 38 3.80 -4.26 13.23
CA GLU A 38 4.92 -4.08 12.31
C GLU A 38 4.39 -3.95 10.89
N PHE A 39 4.50 -2.74 10.34
CA PHE A 39 4.23 -2.53 8.93
C PHE A 39 5.44 -3.01 8.11
N PRO A 40 5.22 -3.64 6.94
CA PRO A 40 6.31 -4.00 6.06
C PRO A 40 7.15 -2.76 5.77
N SER A 41 8.46 -2.87 6.03
CA SER A 41 9.41 -1.78 5.85
C SER A 41 9.39 -1.30 4.41
N SER A 42 9.16 0.00 4.22
CA SER A 42 9.17 0.67 2.93
C SER A 42 10.54 1.17 2.51
N LYS A 43 11.63 0.74 3.20
CA LYS A 43 12.97 1.24 2.88
C LYS A 43 13.25 1.01 1.38
N PRO A 44 13.49 2.08 0.61
CA PRO A 44 13.75 1.95 -0.80
C PRO A 44 15.07 1.19 -1.02
N ILE A 45 15.20 0.57 -2.19
CA ILE A 45 16.48 -0.01 -2.60
C ILE A 45 17.56 1.08 -2.59
N ASN A 46 18.76 0.75 -2.13
CA ASN A 46 19.88 1.69 -2.17
C ASN A 46 20.13 2.10 -3.63
N GLU A 47 20.36 3.40 -3.84
CA GLU A 47 20.57 4.01 -5.16
C GLU A 47 21.61 3.25 -6.00
N LYS A 48 22.69 2.76 -5.37
CA LYS A 48 23.75 1.99 -6.04
C LYS A 48 23.24 0.73 -6.75
N TYR A 49 22.19 0.09 -6.25
CA TYR A 49 21.64 -1.16 -6.79
C TYR A 49 20.40 -0.94 -7.64
N ARG A 50 19.96 0.31 -7.82
CA ARG A 50 18.69 0.63 -8.47
C ARG A 50 18.65 0.15 -9.92
N ASP A 51 19.71 0.41 -10.68
CA ASP A 51 19.76 0.07 -12.12
C ASP A 51 19.83 -1.45 -12.34
N GLU A 52 20.63 -2.14 -11.54
CA GLU A 52 20.73 -3.61 -11.58
C GLU A 52 19.39 -4.27 -11.24
N PHE A 53 18.75 -3.78 -10.18
CA PHE A 53 17.42 -4.25 -9.79
C PHE A 53 16.38 -4.05 -10.89
N LEU A 54 16.35 -2.87 -11.52
CA LEU A 54 15.40 -2.59 -12.60
C LEU A 54 15.60 -3.54 -13.77
N LYS A 55 16.86 -3.82 -14.15
CA LYS A 55 17.17 -4.77 -15.23
C LYS A 55 16.65 -6.18 -14.93
N ILE A 56 16.94 -6.70 -13.73
CA ILE A 56 16.50 -8.04 -13.30
C ILE A 56 14.97 -8.09 -13.22
N ARG A 57 14.34 -7.04 -12.69
CA ARG A 57 12.88 -6.93 -12.59
C ARG A 57 12.22 -7.05 -13.96
N GLU A 58 12.70 -6.30 -14.96
CA GLU A 58 12.12 -6.35 -16.32
C GLU A 58 12.30 -7.72 -16.95
N GLU A 59 13.47 -8.34 -16.79
CA GLU A 59 13.72 -9.69 -17.30
C GLU A 59 12.75 -10.71 -16.69
N LEU A 60 12.61 -10.71 -15.36
CA LEU A 60 11.69 -11.62 -14.66
C LEU A 60 10.24 -11.35 -15.01
N ASN A 61 9.84 -10.08 -15.13
CA ASN A 61 8.49 -9.71 -15.51
C ASN A 61 8.14 -10.24 -16.91
N SER A 62 9.04 -10.11 -17.88
CA SER A 62 8.81 -10.63 -19.24
C SER A 62 8.64 -12.15 -19.28
N LYS A 63 9.34 -12.87 -18.39
CA LYS A 63 9.28 -14.33 -18.28
C LYS A 63 8.03 -14.82 -17.56
N LEU A 64 7.61 -14.11 -16.51
CA LEU A 64 6.51 -14.52 -15.64
C LEU A 64 5.14 -14.01 -16.13
N PHE A 65 5.12 -12.90 -16.87
CA PHE A 65 3.91 -12.23 -17.34
C PHE A 65 4.03 -11.88 -18.83
N PRO A 66 3.98 -12.89 -19.74
CA PRO A 66 4.13 -12.68 -21.18
C PRO A 66 2.97 -11.91 -21.83
N GLU A 67 1.81 -11.83 -21.17
CA GLU A 67 0.68 -10.99 -21.59
C GLU A 67 0.47 -9.86 -20.58
N SER A 68 0.58 -8.63 -21.06
CA SER A 68 0.57 -7.41 -20.26
C SER A 68 -0.74 -7.22 -19.50
N ILE A 69 -0.72 -7.34 -18.17
CA ILE A 69 -1.70 -6.66 -17.33
C ILE A 69 -1.27 -5.19 -17.29
N PRO A 70 -2.08 -4.22 -17.77
CA PRO A 70 -1.70 -2.82 -17.77
C PRO A 70 -1.30 -2.39 -16.36
N SER A 71 -0.04 -1.96 -16.23
CA SER A 71 0.48 -1.30 -15.04
C SER A 71 -0.37 -0.06 -14.78
N VAL A 72 -1.33 -0.19 -13.88
CA VAL A 72 -2.08 0.96 -13.36
C VAL A 72 -1.08 1.78 -12.53
N ILE A 73 -0.51 2.77 -13.19
CA ILE A 73 -0.22 4.14 -12.74
C ILE A 73 0.38 4.22 -11.33
N ALA A 74 1.72 4.24 -11.28
CA ALA A 74 2.43 5.06 -10.31
C ALA A 74 2.21 6.53 -10.70
N ARG A 75 1.42 7.27 -9.93
CA ARG A 75 1.38 8.73 -9.96
C ARG A 75 1.82 9.26 -8.60
N ILE A 76 2.79 10.17 -8.67
CA ILE A 76 3.37 10.99 -7.60
C ILE A 76 2.27 11.79 -6.91
#